data_AF-A0AAW7KP78-F1
#
_entry.id   AF-A0AAW7KP78-F1
#
_cell.length_a   1.000
_cell.length_b   1.000
_cell.length_c   1.000
_cell.angle_alpha   90.00
_cell.angle_beta   90.00
_cell.angle_gamma   90.00
#
_symmetry.space_group_name_H-M   'P 1'
#
loop_
_entity.id
_entity.type
_entity.pdbx_description
1 polymer ?
#
loop_
_entity_poly.entity_id
_entity_poly.type
_entity_poly.pdbx_seq_one_letter_code
_entity_poly.pdbx_strand_id
1 'polypeptide(L)'
;RSNKQIYEQGLETIPSDTVCYPAKMAHGHIQALIDAQVPIIFYPGVVFEQQETVEADNHFNCPIVQSYPDVIRNNVDAIREGQVDYRNPYLNLANEAAVAKVLAENFADLGISLEEIQTALHHGYQELAAFKKEIQEKGEETLAMLTEKGQRGI
;
A
#
# COMPACT_ATOMS: atom_id res chain seq x y z
N ARG A 1 -14.29 -6.57 3.24
CA ARG A 1 -14.67 -5.37 4.06
C ARG A 1 -14.15 -5.58 5.46
N SER A 2 -13.39 -4.62 6.01
CA SER A 2 -12.88 -4.71 7.39
C SER A 2 -14.02 -4.72 8.41
N ASN A 3 -13.99 -5.70 9.32
CA ASN A 3 -14.92 -5.82 10.44
C ASN A 3 -14.23 -6.57 11.60
N LYS A 4 -14.93 -6.68 12.74
CA LYS A 4 -14.41 -7.36 13.94
C LYS A 4 -14.08 -8.85 13.69
N GLN A 5 -14.85 -9.53 12.85
CA GLN A 5 -14.63 -10.93 12.53
C GLN A 5 -13.32 -11.13 11.74
N ILE A 6 -13.06 -10.29 10.74
CA ILE A 6 -11.80 -10.30 9.99
C ILE A 6 -10.62 -10.03 10.94
N TYR A 7 -10.75 -9.04 11.83
CA TYR A 7 -9.72 -8.78 12.84
C TYR A 7 -9.41 -10.03 13.68
N GLU A 8 -10.45 -10.70 14.17
CA GLU A 8 -10.34 -11.89 15.03
C GLU A 8 -9.66 -13.07 14.32
N GLN A 9 -9.86 -13.23 13.00
CA GLN A 9 -9.20 -14.27 12.21
C GLN A 9 -7.67 -14.14 12.15
N GLY A 10 -7.14 -12.92 12.29
CA GLY A 10 -5.69 -12.67 12.20
C GLY A 10 -4.96 -12.68 13.54
N LEU A 11 -5.68 -12.75 14.66
CA LEU A 11 -5.15 -12.47 16.01
C LEU A 11 -3.92 -13.30 16.37
N GLU A 12 -3.92 -14.58 16.04
CA GLU A 12 -2.87 -15.53 16.44
C GLU A 12 -1.51 -15.24 15.79
N THR A 13 -1.50 -14.47 14.69
CA THR A 13 -0.30 -14.18 13.92
C THR A 13 0.25 -12.76 14.20
N ILE A 14 -0.44 -11.97 15.04
CA ILE A 14 -0.01 -10.61 15.40
C ILE A 14 1.12 -10.69 16.43
N PRO A 15 2.33 -10.18 16.14
CA PRO A 15 3.49 -10.34 17.03
C PRO A 15 3.48 -9.37 18.23
N SER A 16 2.67 -8.30 18.17
CA SER A 16 2.62 -7.29 19.22
C SER A 16 1.26 -6.60 19.31
N ASP A 17 0.73 -6.51 20.52
CA ASP A 17 -0.49 -5.76 20.82
C ASP A 17 -0.33 -4.24 20.72
N THR A 18 0.90 -3.73 20.65
CA THR A 18 1.17 -2.28 20.57
C THR A 18 1.17 -1.75 19.13
N VAL A 19 1.10 -2.63 18.13
CA VAL A 19 1.10 -2.21 16.72
C VAL A 19 -0.20 -1.49 16.35
N CYS A 20 -0.15 -0.60 15.35
CA CYS A 20 -1.30 0.16 14.89
C CYS A 20 -2.42 -0.76 14.37
N TYR A 21 -3.67 -0.31 14.52
CA TYR A 21 -4.84 -1.09 14.11
C TYR A 21 -4.83 -1.54 12.63
N PRO A 22 -4.42 -0.71 11.64
CA PRO A 22 -4.30 -1.17 10.25
C PRO A 22 -3.34 -2.34 10.07
N ALA A 23 -2.21 -2.34 10.79
CA ALA A 23 -1.25 -3.44 10.74
C ALA A 23 -1.85 -4.73 11.33
N LYS A 24 -2.55 -4.64 12.46
CA LYS A 24 -3.30 -5.78 13.02
C LYS A 24 -4.34 -6.31 12.03
N MET A 25 -5.10 -5.41 11.41
CA MET A 25 -6.11 -5.77 10.41
C MET A 25 -5.54 -6.48 9.19
N ALA A 26 -4.29 -6.18 8.81
CA ALA A 26 -3.64 -6.82 7.67
C ALA A 26 -3.57 -8.34 7.85
N HIS A 27 -3.27 -8.85 9.05
CA HIS A 27 -3.26 -10.28 9.34
C HIS A 27 -4.61 -10.94 9.03
N GLY A 28 -5.69 -10.32 9.48
CA GLY A 28 -7.05 -10.79 9.21
C GLY A 28 -7.39 -10.85 7.72
N HIS A 29 -7.00 -9.81 6.96
CA HIS A 29 -7.21 -9.79 5.51
C HIS A 29 -6.37 -10.84 4.79
N ILE A 30 -5.13 -11.06 5.21
CA ILE A 30 -4.27 -12.12 4.67
C ILE A 30 -4.89 -13.49 4.91
N GLN A 31 -5.36 -13.77 6.13
CA GLN A 31 -6.05 -15.02 6.43
C GLN A 31 -7.31 -15.18 5.56
N ALA A 32 -8.10 -14.13 5.40
CA ALA A 32 -9.29 -14.17 4.56
C ALA A 32 -8.98 -14.47 3.07
N LEU A 33 -7.84 -13.97 2.55
CA LEU A 33 -7.38 -14.30 1.19
C LEU A 33 -6.92 -15.76 1.08
N ILE A 34 -6.24 -16.28 2.10
CA ILE A 34 -5.82 -17.69 2.18
C ILE A 34 -7.05 -18.61 2.24
N ASP A 35 -8.01 -18.32 3.10
CA ASP A 35 -9.27 -19.08 3.23
C ASP A 35 -10.07 -19.08 1.92
N ALA A 36 -10.03 -17.97 1.18
CA ALA A 36 -10.63 -17.83 -0.13
C ALA A 36 -9.82 -18.48 -1.27
N GLN A 37 -8.70 -19.15 -0.95
CA GLN A 37 -7.82 -19.84 -1.90
C GLN A 37 -7.31 -18.92 -3.02
N VAL A 38 -7.03 -17.65 -2.70
CA VAL A 38 -6.43 -16.71 -3.65
C VAL A 38 -5.03 -17.21 -4.01
N PRO A 39 -4.71 -17.40 -5.30
CA PRO A 39 -3.50 -18.11 -5.70
C PRO A 39 -2.22 -17.33 -5.43
N ILE A 40 -2.27 -16.00 -5.54
CA ILE A 40 -1.13 -15.09 -5.35
C ILE A 40 -1.56 -13.94 -4.46
N ILE A 41 -0.81 -13.69 -3.39
CA ILE A 41 -0.96 -12.52 -2.53
C ILE A 41 0.23 -11.60 -2.75
N PHE A 42 -0.01 -10.45 -3.38
CA PHE A 42 0.99 -9.41 -3.54
C PHE A 42 0.83 -8.36 -2.43
N TYR A 43 1.82 -8.26 -1.55
CA TYR A 43 1.84 -7.27 -0.48
C TYR A 43 3.24 -6.64 -0.37
N PRO A 44 3.54 -5.60 -1.15
CA PRO A 44 4.88 -5.01 -1.18
C PRO A 44 5.17 -4.14 0.03
N GLY A 45 6.45 -4.05 0.40
CA GLY A 45 6.95 -3.07 1.36
C GLY A 45 7.29 -1.76 0.65
N VAL A 46 6.75 -0.63 1.10
CA VAL A 46 7.05 0.67 0.47
C VAL A 46 8.03 1.43 1.35
N VAL A 47 9.28 1.56 0.89
CA VAL A 47 10.36 2.23 1.65
C VAL A 47 10.25 3.74 1.53
N PHE A 48 10.14 4.21 0.28
CA PHE A 48 10.06 5.61 -0.07
C PHE A 48 8.72 5.88 -0.73
N GLU A 49 8.05 6.90 -0.24
CA GLU A 49 6.88 7.50 -0.88
C GLU A 49 7.33 8.65 -1.81
N GLN A 50 6.46 9.10 -2.70
CA GLN A 50 6.67 10.33 -3.44
C GLN A 50 6.87 11.53 -2.50
N GLN A 51 7.69 12.49 -2.94
CA GLN A 51 7.90 13.71 -2.20
C GLN A 51 6.66 14.61 -2.29
N GLU A 52 5.85 14.64 -1.24
CA GLU A 52 4.62 15.46 -1.21
C GLU A 52 4.89 16.91 -0.80
N THR A 53 6.00 17.17 -0.11
CA THR A 53 6.39 18.50 0.38
C THR A 53 7.85 18.75 0.02
N VAL A 54 8.11 19.87 -0.66
CA VAL A 54 9.45 20.19 -1.18
C VAL A 54 10.44 20.43 -0.03
N GLU A 55 9.94 20.95 1.10
CA GLU A 55 10.70 21.25 2.30
C GLU A 55 10.94 20.03 3.21
N ALA A 56 10.37 18.87 2.89
CA ALA A 56 10.55 17.68 3.72
C ALA A 56 11.99 17.16 3.64
N ASP A 57 12.60 16.90 4.81
CA ASP A 57 13.93 16.30 4.89
C ASP A 57 13.99 14.90 4.25
N ASN A 58 12.86 14.19 4.25
CA ASN A 58 12.70 12.91 3.58
C ASN A 58 11.21 12.56 3.33
N HIS A 59 11.02 11.44 2.66
CA HIS A 59 9.76 10.80 2.28
C HIS A 59 9.77 9.29 2.59
N PHE A 60 10.43 8.90 3.69
CA PHE A 60 10.37 7.53 4.19
C PHE A 60 8.98 7.23 4.77
N ASN A 61 8.44 6.06 4.44
CA ASN A 61 7.25 5.56 5.13
C ASN A 61 7.57 5.10 6.56
N CYS A 62 6.56 4.98 7.41
CA CYS A 62 6.72 4.43 8.75
C CYS A 62 7.38 3.03 8.70
N PRO A 63 8.30 2.66 9.62
CA PRO A 63 8.94 1.34 9.64
C PRO A 63 7.95 0.17 9.62
N ILE A 64 6.75 0.36 10.17
CA ILE A 64 5.65 -0.60 10.06
C ILE A 64 5.29 -0.81 8.58
N VAL A 65 4.96 0.23 7.83
CA VAL A 65 4.60 0.12 6.39
C VAL A 65 5.72 -0.52 5.57
N GLN A 66 6.98 -0.19 5.87
CA GLN A 66 8.12 -0.73 5.14
C GLN A 66 8.27 -2.25 5.34
N SER A 67 8.13 -2.72 6.58
CA SER A 67 8.53 -4.09 6.98
C SER A 67 7.37 -5.03 7.29
N TYR A 68 6.14 -4.55 7.39
CA TYR A 68 5.00 -5.40 7.75
C TYR A 68 4.77 -6.58 6.80
N PRO A 69 5.02 -6.44 5.50
CA PRO A 69 4.95 -7.61 4.63
C PRO A 69 5.89 -8.75 5.03
N ASP A 70 7.08 -8.45 5.59
CA ASP A 70 7.97 -9.45 6.17
C ASP A 70 7.45 -9.99 7.50
N VAL A 71 6.80 -9.15 8.32
CA VAL A 71 6.12 -9.62 9.53
C VAL A 71 5.06 -10.65 9.18
N ILE A 72 4.22 -10.38 8.19
CA ILE A 72 3.22 -11.33 7.68
C ILE A 72 3.91 -12.62 7.19
N ARG A 73 4.93 -12.49 6.33
CA ARG A 73 5.69 -13.63 5.80
C ARG A 73 6.27 -14.52 6.89
N ASN A 74 6.69 -13.95 8.01
CA ASN A 74 7.36 -14.67 9.10
C ASN A 74 6.43 -15.18 10.20
N ASN A 75 5.16 -14.73 10.26
CA ASN A 75 4.23 -15.10 11.35
C ASN A 75 2.97 -15.81 10.87
N VAL A 76 2.67 -15.85 9.57
CA VAL A 76 1.54 -16.60 9.01
C VAL A 76 2.03 -17.95 8.49
N ASP A 77 1.65 -19.03 9.15
CA ASP A 77 2.17 -20.38 8.86
C ASP A 77 1.87 -20.85 7.44
N ALA A 78 0.66 -20.61 6.91
CA ALA A 78 0.33 -20.97 5.53
C ALA A 78 1.27 -20.32 4.50
N ILE A 79 1.77 -19.10 4.77
CA ILE A 79 2.75 -18.43 3.90
C ILE A 79 4.14 -19.07 4.09
N ARG A 80 4.57 -19.29 5.34
CA ARG A 80 5.88 -19.89 5.65
C ARG A 80 6.04 -21.30 5.11
N GLU A 81 4.96 -22.06 5.12
CA GLU A 81 4.90 -23.44 4.63
C GLU A 81 4.72 -23.50 3.10
N GLY A 82 4.63 -22.36 2.42
CA GLY A 82 4.53 -22.28 0.96
C GLY A 82 3.18 -22.71 0.43
N GLN A 83 2.11 -22.64 1.24
CA GLN A 83 0.75 -22.97 0.80
C GLN A 83 0.15 -21.87 -0.10
N VAL A 84 0.73 -20.67 -0.10
CA VAL A 84 0.34 -19.53 -0.93
C VAL A 84 1.56 -18.88 -1.56
N ASP A 85 1.44 -18.47 -2.82
CA ASP A 85 2.44 -17.63 -3.49
C ASP A 85 2.33 -16.20 -2.93
N TYR A 86 3.16 -15.91 -1.92
CA TYR A 86 3.21 -14.61 -1.27
C TYR A 86 4.40 -13.80 -1.77
N ARG A 87 4.11 -12.65 -2.41
CA ARG A 87 5.11 -11.79 -3.03
C ARG A 87 5.16 -10.44 -2.32
N ASN A 88 6.28 -10.14 -1.69
CA ASN A 88 6.47 -8.91 -0.91
C ASN A 88 7.76 -8.15 -1.27
N PRO A 89 7.96 -7.75 -2.54
CA PRO A 89 9.14 -6.97 -2.90
C PRO A 89 9.12 -5.59 -2.23
N TYR A 90 10.29 -4.95 -2.20
CA TYR A 90 10.44 -3.59 -1.72
C TYR A 90 10.33 -2.58 -2.86
N LEU A 91 9.51 -1.55 -2.67
CA LEU A 91 9.24 -0.51 -3.66
C LEU A 91 9.74 0.86 -3.19
N ASN A 92 10.20 1.65 -4.15
CA ASN A 92 10.49 3.07 -4.02
C ASN A 92 9.54 3.84 -4.94
N LEU A 93 8.40 4.29 -4.41
CA LEU A 93 7.38 4.99 -5.19
C LEU A 93 7.82 6.38 -5.66
N ALA A 94 8.93 6.93 -5.15
CA ALA A 94 9.52 8.16 -5.68
C ALA A 94 10.30 7.93 -7.00
N ASN A 95 10.53 6.68 -7.42
CA ASN A 95 11.26 6.34 -8.64
C ASN A 95 10.50 5.31 -9.47
N GLU A 96 9.66 5.80 -10.38
CA GLU A 96 8.82 4.99 -11.27
C GLU A 96 9.62 3.92 -12.05
N ALA A 97 10.81 4.26 -12.55
CA ALA A 97 11.66 3.31 -13.28
C ALA A 97 12.19 2.18 -12.37
N ALA A 98 12.51 2.50 -11.11
CA ALA A 98 12.90 1.50 -10.13
C ALA A 98 11.74 0.56 -9.77
N VAL A 99 10.52 1.10 -9.60
CA VAL A 99 9.30 0.30 -9.40
C VAL A 99 9.08 -0.63 -10.59
N ALA A 100 9.16 -0.11 -11.81
CA ALA A 100 8.96 -0.92 -13.02
C ALA A 100 9.92 -2.11 -13.08
N LYS A 101 11.20 -1.88 -12.78
CA LYS A 101 12.21 -2.95 -12.73
C LYS A 101 11.87 -4.01 -11.68
N VAL A 102 11.56 -3.59 -10.45
CA VAL A 102 11.23 -4.53 -9.36
C VAL A 102 9.98 -5.34 -9.67
N LEU A 103 8.94 -4.72 -10.24
CA LEU A 103 7.73 -5.43 -10.62
C LEU A 103 7.97 -6.39 -11.79
N ALA A 104 8.79 -6.01 -12.77
CA ALA A 104 9.14 -6.88 -13.90
C ALA A 104 9.91 -8.12 -13.43
N GLU A 105 10.82 -7.97 -12.47
CA GLU A 105 11.52 -9.09 -11.85
C GLU A 105 10.55 -9.96 -11.01
N ASN A 106 9.69 -9.34 -10.21
CA ASN A 106 8.75 -10.02 -9.31
C ASN A 106 7.65 -10.80 -10.04
N PHE A 107 7.26 -10.38 -11.24
CA PHE A 107 6.18 -10.97 -12.04
C PHE A 107 6.67 -11.58 -13.37
N ALA A 108 7.98 -11.83 -13.51
CA ALA A 108 8.57 -12.39 -14.74
C ALA A 108 7.94 -13.73 -15.15
N ASP A 109 7.55 -14.55 -14.18
CA ASP A 109 6.90 -15.85 -14.36
C ASP A 109 5.48 -15.74 -14.94
N LEU A 110 4.82 -14.58 -14.79
CA LEU A 110 3.50 -14.32 -15.34
C LEU A 110 3.54 -13.87 -16.81
N GLY A 111 4.75 -13.71 -17.38
CA GLY A 111 4.93 -13.31 -18.78
C GLY A 111 4.58 -11.85 -19.08
N ILE A 112 4.49 -11.00 -18.06
CA ILE A 112 4.21 -9.57 -18.21
C ILE A 112 5.50 -8.86 -18.65
N SER A 113 5.44 -8.12 -19.74
CA SER A 113 6.60 -7.39 -20.25
C SER A 113 6.91 -6.14 -19.42
N LEU A 114 8.17 -5.71 -19.45
CA LEU A 114 8.58 -4.45 -18.82
C LEU A 114 7.81 -3.25 -19.40
N GLU A 115 7.51 -3.27 -20.70
CA GLU A 115 6.76 -2.20 -21.39
C GLU A 115 5.31 -2.09 -20.88
N GLU A 116 4.63 -3.22 -20.70
CA GLU A 116 3.28 -3.24 -20.11
C GLU A 116 3.29 -2.70 -18.68
N ILE A 117 4.29 -3.09 -17.88
CA ILE A 117 4.45 -2.59 -16.50
C ILE A 117 4.73 -1.10 -16.48
N GLN A 118 5.63 -0.60 -17.33
CA GLN A 118 5.94 0.83 -17.43
C GLN A 118 4.71 1.63 -17.85
N THR A 119 3.96 1.14 -18.83
CA THR A 119 2.74 1.80 -19.30
C THR A 119 1.69 1.86 -18.19
N ALA A 120 1.44 0.74 -17.51
CA ALA A 120 0.48 0.68 -16.40
C ALA A 120 0.89 1.58 -15.22
N LEU A 121 2.18 1.59 -14.85
CA LEU A 121 2.70 2.47 -13.82
C LEU A 121 2.51 3.93 -14.21
N HIS A 122 2.89 4.31 -15.42
CA HIS A 122 2.76 5.69 -15.89
C HIS A 122 1.33 6.21 -15.80
N HIS A 123 0.36 5.39 -16.24
CA HIS A 123 -1.06 5.71 -16.07
C HIS A 123 -1.46 5.85 -14.59
N GLY A 124 -0.95 4.98 -13.72
CA GLY A 124 -1.20 5.08 -12.27
C GLY A 124 -0.65 6.37 -11.65
N TYR A 125 0.57 6.79 -12.01
CA TYR A 125 1.16 8.05 -11.54
C TYR A 125 0.41 9.27 -12.08
N GLN A 126 -0.01 9.24 -13.35
CA GLN A 126 -0.84 10.31 -13.93
C GLN A 126 -2.17 10.46 -13.20
N GLU A 127 -2.87 9.36 -12.92
CA GLU A 127 -4.15 9.39 -12.20
C GLU A 127 -3.97 9.87 -10.75
N LEU A 128 -2.91 9.42 -10.07
CA LEU A 128 -2.60 9.89 -8.73
C LEU A 128 -2.32 11.40 -8.69
N ALA A 129 -1.59 11.92 -9.68
CA ALA A 129 -1.34 13.36 -9.81
C ALA A 129 -2.64 14.13 -10.10
N ALA A 130 -3.50 13.61 -10.97
CA ALA A 130 -4.80 14.20 -11.28
C ALA A 130 -5.72 14.23 -10.04
N PHE A 131 -5.81 13.12 -9.31
CA PHE A 131 -6.58 13.03 -8.07
C PHE A 131 -6.09 14.02 -6.99
N LYS A 132 -4.77 14.14 -6.82
CA LYS A 132 -4.18 15.13 -5.89
C LYS A 132 -4.53 16.57 -6.29
N LYS A 133 -4.51 16.87 -7.59
CA LYS A 133 -4.90 18.18 -8.12
C LYS A 133 -6.39 18.47 -7.87
N GLU A 134 -7.26 17.49 -8.09
CA GLU A 134 -8.69 17.62 -7.81
C GLU A 134 -8.97 17.93 -6.32
N ILE A 135 -8.27 17.24 -5.41
CA ILE A 135 -8.38 17.51 -3.96
C ILE A 135 -7.97 18.95 -3.64
N GLN A 136 -6.86 19.43 -4.23
CA GLN A 136 -6.38 20.80 -4.02
C GLN A 136 -7.39 21.83 -4.53
N GLU A 137 -7.88 21.67 -5.75
CA GLU A 137 -8.90 22.54 -6.36
C GLU A 137 -10.18 22.56 -5.51
N LYS A 138 -10.62 21.41 -4.99
CA LYS A 138 -11.77 21.34 -4.10
C LYS A 138 -11.52 22.04 -2.77
N GLY A 139 -10.30 21.95 -2.25
CA GLY A 139 -9.87 22.69 -1.07
C GLY A 139 -9.97 24.19 -1.29
N GLU A 140 -9.43 24.70 -2.40
CA GLU A 140 -9.47 26.12 -2.78
C GLU A 140 -10.91 26.61 -2.98
N GLU A 141 -11.75 25.86 -3.68
CA GLU A 141 -13.17 26.16 -3.87
C GLU A 141 -13.89 26.27 -2.52
N THR A 142 -13.61 25.34 -1.61
CA THR A 142 -14.21 25.32 -0.27
C THR A 142 -13.78 26.54 0.54
N LEU A 143 -12.50 26.91 0.51
CA LEU A 143 -11.97 28.10 1.20
C LEU A 143 -12.57 29.40 0.65
N ALA A 144 -12.70 29.53 -0.67
CA ALA A 144 -13.34 30.68 -1.30
C ALA A 144 -14.81 30.80 -0.87
N MET A 145 -15.54 29.69 -0.89
CA MET A 145 -16.95 29.64 -0.47
C MET A 145 -17.13 30.01 1.00
N LEU A 146 -16.27 29.52 1.90
CA LEU A 146 -16.32 29.88 3.32
C LEU A 146 -16.08 31.39 3.52
N THR A 147 -15.12 31.96 2.78
CA THR A 147 -14.80 33.39 2.83
C THR A 147 -15.98 34.24 2.36
N GLU A 148 -16.58 33.90 1.22
CA GLU A 148 -17.74 34.61 0.66
C GLU A 148 -18.94 34.60 1.63
N LYS A 149 -19.18 33.47 2.31
CA LYS A 149 -20.31 33.30 3.24
C LYS A 149 -20.01 33.75 4.67
N GLY A 150 -18.80 34.21 4.97
CA GLY A 150 -18.37 34.54 6.34
C GLY A 150 -18.41 33.35 7.30
N GLN A 151 -18.27 32.13 6.78
CA GLN A 151 -18.27 30.87 7.54
C GLN A 151 -16.84 30.50 7.97
N ARG A 152 -16.72 29.59 8.94
CA ARG A 152 -15.43 29.08 9.43
C ARG A 152 -15.31 27.58 9.14
N GLY A 153 -14.11 27.15 8.74
CA GLY A 153 -13.73 25.73 8.68
C GLY A 153 -13.49 25.15 10.08
N ILE A 154 -13.33 23.83 10.16
CA ILE A 154 -13.00 23.07 11.38
C ILE A 154 -11.50 22.76 11.39
#